data_AF-A0A1G1VM41-F1
#
_entry.id   AF-A0A1G1VM41-F1
#
_cell.length_a   1.000
_cell.length_b   1.000
_cell.length_c   1.000
_cell.angle_alpha   90.00
_cell.angle_beta   90.00
_cell.angle_gamma   90.00
#
_symmetry.space_group_name_H-M   'P 1'
#
loop_
_entity.id
_entity.type
_entity.pdbx_description
1 polymer ?
#
loop_
_entity_poly.entity_id
_entity_poly.type
_entity_poly.pdbx_seq_one_letter_code
_entity_poly.pdbx_strand_id
1 'polypeptide(L)'
;MMEESIQPQGPNDPPDRELQDLWSQSSEVLGEQSLSRVVQALQRFNTRFIVIEKDGSEREEENLIVKEALREIPGYADSAYRVGLAPEQAEELLIHLLDSNPYDFEQNDVSILLLKRSLDQEAELHQRLTTNDISRLKGMITLAGKYGVLPSSLYSYTTLRRIGLSKEDSTALVMYLPDTDGHLAGYSFGPFEEALSSLAIAPIVPKIVKEIFECVGGARPYYRQHVYRALEELIIFASPSNRTTPQELLQGLLTNGEGGGDIADAIDKYLSEDQTNLLGENGMVIYKVGEEREKYFIPRSGRLEHAALPYRIQRGLDAGVQDLEELVRARSHRWEAVGEGMWIFDPKTKTWYSLGGKTEIHPGKVTHNFIHFDASKLTERPYMFHLHPEDLEIMLRNPFDDFPSREYRDHVTKFLSSTPSGADYSVVADTLERATSEIHPRSFIVHALGITEFTYPHDLDKIRKMSILSRDVRDQALLNFDWNEFLWRREIADEAKVTRMLVDDLNKVLPEGFAITLYEHGTNLEEAI
;
A
#
# COMPACT_ATOMS: atom_id res chain seq x y z
N MET A 1 -16.94 -35.63 27.40
CA MET A 1 -15.55 -36.12 27.49
C MET A 1 -15.28 -37.06 26.33
N MET A 2 -14.82 -36.50 25.22
CA MET A 2 -13.67 -36.97 24.46
C MET A 2 -13.11 -35.68 23.83
N GLU A 3 -12.02 -35.19 24.39
CA GLU A 3 -11.15 -34.18 23.78
C GLU A 3 -10.45 -34.89 22.63
N GLU A 4 -10.82 -34.57 21.39
CA GLU A 4 -9.93 -34.88 20.26
C GLU A 4 -8.81 -33.84 20.30
N SER A 5 -7.74 -34.24 20.98
CA SER A 5 -6.43 -33.59 20.90
C SER A 5 -6.03 -33.46 19.45
N ILE A 6 -5.55 -32.28 19.05
CA ILE A 6 -4.70 -32.08 17.88
C ILE A 6 -3.56 -33.11 17.98
N GLN A 7 -3.68 -34.25 17.29
CA GLN A 7 -2.58 -35.20 17.15
C GLN A 7 -1.81 -34.88 15.86
N PRO A 8 -0.47 -34.85 15.94
CA PRO A 8 0.38 -34.63 14.78
C PRO A 8 0.40 -35.87 13.88
N GLN A 9 0.83 -35.61 12.65
CA GLN A 9 0.94 -36.49 11.51
C GLN A 9 1.66 -37.83 11.75
N GLY A 10 1.65 -38.67 10.71
CA GLY A 10 2.31 -39.96 10.66
C GLY A 10 3.80 -39.94 11.06
N PRO A 11 4.38 -41.13 11.28
CA PRO A 11 5.55 -41.33 12.14
C PRO A 11 6.90 -40.73 11.68
N ASN A 12 6.96 -39.89 10.64
CA ASN A 12 8.21 -39.39 10.06
C ASN A 12 8.29 -37.86 9.83
N ASP A 13 7.25 -37.07 10.12
CA ASP A 13 7.34 -35.60 9.99
C ASP A 13 7.61 -34.95 11.37
N PRO A 14 8.61 -34.05 11.49
CA PRO A 14 8.85 -33.32 12.73
C PRO A 14 7.62 -32.44 13.05
N PRO A 15 7.30 -32.23 14.35
CA PRO A 15 6.18 -31.38 14.73
C PRO A 15 6.33 -29.98 14.12
N ASP A 16 5.23 -29.47 13.57
CA ASP A 16 5.16 -28.15 12.93
C ASP A 16 5.46 -27.04 13.95
N ARG A 17 6.75 -26.69 14.07
CA ARG A 17 7.26 -25.73 15.07
C ARG A 17 6.64 -24.36 14.90
N GLU A 18 6.42 -23.94 13.66
CA GLU A 18 5.77 -22.67 13.36
C GLU A 18 4.35 -22.63 13.92
N LEU A 19 3.57 -23.69 13.70
CA LEU A 19 2.21 -23.77 14.25
C LEU A 19 2.21 -23.73 15.78
N GLN A 20 3.19 -24.37 16.43
CA GLN A 20 3.35 -24.33 17.90
C GLN A 20 3.72 -22.93 18.41
N ASP A 21 4.65 -22.25 17.75
CA ASP A 21 5.06 -20.89 18.11
C ASP A 21 3.90 -19.90 17.94
N LEU A 22 3.18 -19.99 16.82
CA LEU A 22 2.00 -19.17 16.53
C LEU A 22 0.85 -19.42 17.52
N TRP A 23 0.63 -20.69 17.90
CA TRP A 23 -0.33 -21.04 18.93
C TRP A 23 0.05 -20.43 20.28
N SER A 24 1.32 -20.57 20.69
CA SER A 24 1.81 -20.01 21.95
C SER A 24 1.57 -18.49 22.00
N GLN A 25 2.02 -17.76 20.98
CA GLN A 25 1.84 -16.30 20.88
C GLN A 25 0.36 -15.89 20.92
N SER A 26 -0.51 -16.60 20.20
CA SER A 26 -1.94 -16.32 20.17
C SER A 26 -2.63 -16.65 21.50
N SER A 27 -2.17 -17.69 22.18
CA SER A 27 -2.74 -18.13 23.47
C SER A 27 -2.39 -17.17 24.61
N GLU A 28 -1.23 -16.51 24.54
CA GLU A 28 -0.82 -15.49 25.51
C GLU A 28 -1.76 -14.28 25.50
N VAL A 29 -2.33 -13.92 24.35
CA VAL A 29 -3.21 -12.75 24.22
C VAL A 29 -4.69 -13.05 24.43
N LEU A 30 -5.21 -14.17 23.88
CA LEU A 30 -6.64 -14.51 23.93
C LEU A 30 -6.98 -15.50 25.06
N GLY A 31 -6.00 -16.26 25.56
CA GLY A 31 -6.21 -17.42 26.41
C GLY A 31 -6.49 -18.70 25.61
N GLU A 32 -6.04 -19.85 26.13
CA GLU A 32 -6.11 -21.15 25.44
C GLU A 32 -7.55 -21.59 25.09
N GLN A 33 -8.52 -21.33 25.97
CA GLN A 33 -9.91 -21.73 25.74
C GLN A 33 -10.55 -20.96 24.58
N SER A 34 -10.37 -19.64 24.56
CA SER A 34 -10.86 -18.77 23.49
C SER A 34 -10.17 -19.07 22.16
N LEU A 35 -8.85 -19.27 22.18
CA LEU A 35 -8.10 -19.67 20.99
C LEU A 35 -8.58 -21.01 20.42
N SER A 36 -8.85 -21.99 21.29
CA SER A 36 -9.37 -23.29 20.86
C SER A 36 -10.72 -23.17 20.13
N ARG A 37 -11.60 -22.27 20.58
CA ARG A 37 -12.89 -22.01 19.92
C ARG A 37 -12.72 -21.29 18.58
N VAL A 38 -11.80 -20.34 18.49
CA VAL A 38 -11.45 -19.67 17.22
C VAL A 38 -10.89 -20.67 16.22
N VAL A 39 -9.95 -21.52 16.64
CA VAL A 39 -9.37 -22.56 15.76
C VAL A 39 -10.43 -23.58 15.33
N GLN A 40 -11.38 -23.93 16.21
CA GLN A 40 -12.52 -24.77 15.83
C GLN A 40 -13.37 -24.14 14.71
N ALA A 41 -13.57 -22.81 14.73
CA ALA A 41 -14.26 -22.11 13.64
C ALA A 41 -13.46 -22.15 12.32
N LEU A 42 -12.13 -22.14 12.39
CA LEU A 42 -11.23 -22.21 11.23
C LEU A 42 -11.10 -23.63 10.64
N GLN A 43 -11.28 -24.68 11.44
CA GLN A 43 -11.09 -26.07 11.01
C GLN A 43 -11.90 -26.45 9.77
N ARG A 44 -13.08 -25.83 9.56
CA ARG A 44 -13.91 -26.07 8.38
C ARG A 44 -13.26 -25.66 7.06
N PHE A 45 -12.26 -24.77 7.12
CA PHE A 45 -11.49 -24.28 5.97
C PHE A 45 -10.15 -25.00 5.82
N ASN A 46 -9.79 -25.84 6.78
CA ASN A 46 -8.50 -26.49 6.80
C ASN A 46 -8.50 -27.71 5.85
N THR A 47 -8.08 -27.45 4.62
CA THR A 47 -7.85 -28.46 3.60
C THR A 47 -6.35 -28.56 3.30
N ARG A 48 -5.95 -29.56 2.52
CA ARG A 48 -4.57 -29.63 2.00
C ARG A 48 -4.41 -28.62 0.89
N PHE A 49 -3.50 -27.68 1.07
CA PHE A 49 -3.13 -26.71 0.05
C PHE A 49 -1.85 -27.16 -0.65
N ILE A 50 -1.83 -27.02 -1.97
CA ILE A 50 -0.59 -27.12 -2.74
C ILE A 50 -0.01 -25.71 -2.79
N VAL A 51 1.03 -25.47 -2.00
CA VAL A 51 1.80 -24.24 -2.03
C VAL A 51 2.85 -24.39 -3.13
N ILE A 52 2.76 -23.52 -4.14
CA ILE A 52 3.81 -23.41 -5.15
C ILE A 52 4.89 -22.51 -4.56
N GLU A 53 5.97 -23.13 -4.13
CA GLU A 53 7.10 -22.46 -3.49
C GLU A 53 7.80 -21.49 -4.45
N LYS A 54 8.69 -20.65 -3.90
CA LYS A 54 9.47 -19.67 -4.68
C LYS A 54 10.35 -20.30 -5.76
N ASP A 55 10.66 -21.59 -5.70
CA ASP A 55 11.42 -22.35 -6.71
C ASP A 55 10.54 -23.12 -7.71
N GLY A 56 9.21 -23.14 -7.51
CA GLY A 56 8.26 -23.87 -8.37
C GLY A 56 8.04 -25.31 -7.96
N SER A 57 8.70 -25.75 -6.90
CA SER A 57 8.29 -26.97 -6.23
C SER A 57 6.91 -26.80 -5.62
N GLU A 58 6.16 -27.89 -5.63
CA GLU A 58 4.88 -27.99 -4.95
C GLU A 58 5.14 -28.58 -3.56
N ARG A 59 4.78 -27.85 -2.52
CA ARG A 59 4.72 -28.38 -1.15
C ARG A 59 3.26 -28.49 -0.76
N GLU A 60 2.85 -29.68 -0.32
CA GLU A 60 1.58 -29.80 0.39
C GLU A 60 1.74 -29.19 1.78
N GLU A 61 0.93 -28.17 2.08
CA GLU A 61 0.85 -27.57 3.39
C GLU A 61 -0.52 -27.85 4.01
N GLU A 62 -0.50 -28.58 5.13
CA GLU A 62 -1.64 -28.73 6.03
C GLU A 62 -1.66 -27.54 7.00
N ASN A 63 -2.85 -27.08 7.41
CA ASN A 63 -3.02 -25.98 8.37
C ASN A 63 -2.61 -24.59 7.86
N LEU A 64 -2.40 -24.37 6.56
CA LEU A 64 -2.01 -23.05 6.02
C LEU A 64 -2.95 -21.93 6.51
N ILE A 65 -4.26 -22.12 6.37
CA ILE A 65 -5.29 -21.14 6.79
C ILE A 65 -5.26 -20.89 8.29
N VAL A 66 -4.99 -21.93 9.08
CA VAL A 66 -4.86 -21.79 10.54
C VAL A 66 -3.62 -20.98 10.88
N LYS A 67 -2.47 -21.26 10.26
CA LYS A 67 -1.23 -20.50 10.47
C LYS A 67 -1.41 -19.03 10.10
N GLU A 68 -2.01 -18.74 8.96
CA GLU A 68 -2.25 -17.37 8.51
C GLU A 68 -3.17 -16.60 9.46
N ALA A 69 -4.26 -17.21 9.92
CA ALA A 69 -5.12 -16.61 10.93
C ALA A 69 -4.40 -16.38 12.27
N LEU A 70 -3.63 -17.38 12.76
CA LEU A 70 -2.87 -17.26 14.01
C LEU A 70 -1.83 -16.13 13.97
N ARG A 71 -1.24 -15.83 12.80
CA ARG A 71 -0.32 -14.68 12.65
C ARG A 71 -1.00 -13.33 12.92
N GLU A 72 -2.30 -13.21 12.63
CA GLU A 72 -3.04 -11.96 12.78
C GLU A 72 -3.71 -11.78 14.16
N ILE A 73 -3.96 -12.88 14.88
CA ILE A 73 -4.67 -12.88 16.17
C ILE A 73 -4.02 -11.97 17.23
N PRO A 74 -2.68 -12.00 17.46
CA PRO A 74 -2.05 -11.10 18.44
C PRO A 74 -2.35 -9.62 18.19
N GLY A 75 -2.23 -9.19 16.93
CA GLY A 75 -2.52 -7.81 16.54
C GLY A 75 -4.01 -7.46 16.67
N TYR A 76 -4.89 -8.40 16.33
CA TYR A 76 -6.33 -8.25 16.51
C TYR A 76 -6.72 -8.07 17.98
N ALA A 77 -6.23 -8.96 18.86
CA ALA A 77 -6.59 -8.96 20.28
C ALA A 77 -6.17 -7.65 20.96
N ASP A 78 -4.94 -7.19 20.71
CA ASP A 78 -4.45 -5.91 21.21
C ASP A 78 -5.36 -4.73 20.77
N SER A 79 -5.74 -4.70 19.50
CA SER A 79 -6.63 -3.65 18.95
C SER A 79 -8.03 -3.69 19.59
N ALA A 80 -8.59 -4.88 19.78
CA ALA A 80 -9.87 -5.08 20.45
C ALA A 80 -9.84 -4.58 21.90
N TYR A 81 -8.77 -4.85 22.63
CA TYR A 81 -8.62 -4.40 24.01
C TYR A 81 -8.44 -2.89 24.12
N ARG A 82 -7.72 -2.26 23.17
CA ARG A 82 -7.55 -0.80 23.12
C ARG A 82 -8.87 -0.04 22.96
N VAL A 83 -9.85 -0.61 22.25
CA VAL A 83 -11.20 -0.03 22.12
C VAL A 83 -12.16 -0.47 23.24
N GLY A 84 -11.68 -1.21 24.23
CA GLY A 84 -12.40 -1.55 25.45
C GLY A 84 -13.26 -2.81 25.38
N LEU A 85 -13.01 -3.73 24.44
CA LEU A 85 -13.68 -5.04 24.45
C LEU A 85 -13.13 -5.90 25.59
N ALA A 86 -14.02 -6.61 26.28
CA ALA A 86 -13.63 -7.71 27.15
C ALA A 86 -13.13 -8.91 26.32
N PRO A 87 -12.28 -9.80 26.87
CA PRO A 87 -11.78 -10.99 26.18
C PRO A 87 -12.87 -11.81 25.49
N GLU A 88 -14.00 -12.04 26.16
CA GLU A 88 -15.12 -12.81 25.62
C GLU A 88 -15.80 -12.09 24.45
N GLN A 89 -15.83 -10.75 24.46
CA GLN A 89 -16.39 -9.95 23.38
C GLN A 89 -15.48 -9.92 22.16
N ALA A 90 -14.16 -9.87 22.37
CA ALA A 90 -13.16 -9.97 21.31
C ALA A 90 -13.22 -11.35 20.66
N GLU A 91 -13.27 -12.42 21.46
CA GLU A 91 -13.46 -13.79 20.97
C GLU A 91 -14.76 -13.92 20.16
N GLU A 92 -15.89 -13.46 20.70
CA GLU A 92 -17.19 -13.58 20.04
C GLU A 92 -17.25 -12.81 18.72
N LEU A 93 -16.63 -11.63 18.66
CA LEU A 93 -16.56 -10.83 17.42
C LEU A 93 -15.69 -11.52 16.36
N LEU A 94 -14.56 -12.11 16.76
CA LEU A 94 -13.68 -12.84 15.85
C LEU A 94 -14.35 -14.12 15.31
N ILE A 95 -15.00 -14.91 16.17
CA ILE A 95 -15.77 -16.08 15.74
C ILE A 95 -16.90 -15.66 14.80
N HIS A 96 -17.62 -14.59 15.12
CA HIS A 96 -18.70 -14.07 14.26
C HIS A 96 -18.20 -13.65 12.87
N LEU A 97 -17.01 -13.04 12.79
CA LEU A 97 -16.35 -12.73 11.52
C LEU A 97 -16.10 -13.99 10.69
N LEU A 98 -15.44 -14.98 11.30
CA LEU A 98 -15.11 -16.25 10.66
C LEU A 98 -16.37 -16.99 10.21
N ASP A 99 -17.39 -17.04 11.07
CA ASP A 99 -18.66 -17.69 10.78
C ASP A 99 -19.43 -17.03 9.63
N SER A 100 -19.30 -15.72 9.49
CA SER A 100 -19.98 -14.95 8.45
C SER A 100 -19.36 -15.10 7.06
N ASN A 101 -18.18 -15.73 6.90
CA ASN A 101 -17.52 -15.92 5.61
C ASN A 101 -17.57 -17.40 5.14
N PRO A 102 -18.72 -17.93 4.67
CA PRO A 102 -18.89 -19.38 4.45
C PRO A 102 -18.20 -19.95 3.21
N TYR A 103 -17.73 -19.11 2.27
CA TYR A 103 -17.25 -19.55 0.95
C TYR A 103 -15.80 -19.16 0.64
N ASP A 104 -15.13 -18.45 1.55
CA ASP A 104 -13.83 -17.85 1.31
C ASP A 104 -12.74 -18.63 2.06
N PHE A 105 -12.20 -19.62 1.38
CA PHE A 105 -11.12 -20.45 1.90
C PHE A 105 -9.76 -19.73 1.86
N GLU A 106 -9.67 -18.55 1.24
CA GLU A 106 -8.39 -17.94 0.84
C GLU A 106 -8.13 -16.55 1.47
N GLN A 107 -9.09 -15.93 2.17
CA GLN A 107 -8.92 -14.54 2.69
C GLN A 107 -9.37 -14.34 4.16
N ASN A 108 -9.31 -15.39 4.99
CA ASN A 108 -9.68 -15.28 6.41
C ASN A 108 -8.72 -14.36 7.19
N ASP A 109 -7.43 -14.48 6.96
CA ASP A 109 -6.39 -13.60 7.50
C ASP A 109 -6.60 -12.13 7.08
N VAL A 110 -6.96 -11.89 5.81
CA VAL A 110 -7.29 -10.56 5.29
C VAL A 110 -8.48 -9.97 6.03
N SER A 111 -9.54 -10.76 6.25
CA SER A 111 -10.73 -10.33 6.99
C SER A 111 -10.40 -9.99 8.44
N ILE A 112 -9.57 -10.80 9.12
CA ILE A 112 -9.11 -10.56 10.49
C ILE A 112 -8.30 -9.25 10.54
N LEU A 113 -7.38 -9.07 9.59
CA LEU A 113 -6.56 -7.87 9.47
C LEU A 113 -7.42 -6.62 9.24
N LEU A 114 -8.41 -6.67 8.36
CA LEU A 114 -9.29 -5.52 8.10
C LEU A 114 -10.16 -5.19 9.30
N LEU A 115 -10.66 -6.21 10.01
CA LEU A 115 -11.37 -6.01 11.27
C LEU A 115 -10.44 -5.37 12.32
N LYS A 116 -9.21 -5.87 12.46
CA LYS A 116 -8.18 -5.28 13.32
C LYS A 116 -7.98 -3.80 12.97
N ARG A 117 -7.81 -3.46 11.69
CA ARG A 117 -7.65 -2.06 11.23
C ARG A 117 -8.84 -1.18 11.58
N SER A 118 -10.07 -1.69 11.43
CA SER A 118 -11.26 -0.96 11.90
C SER A 118 -11.16 -0.65 13.40
N LEU A 119 -10.70 -1.59 14.23
CA LEU A 119 -10.54 -1.39 15.67
C LEU A 119 -9.38 -0.47 16.01
N ASP A 120 -8.24 -0.58 15.31
CA ASP A 120 -7.12 0.37 15.42
C ASP A 120 -7.58 1.81 15.16
N GLN A 121 -8.37 2.01 14.10
CA GLN A 121 -8.90 3.32 13.76
C GLN A 121 -9.82 3.89 14.86
N GLU A 122 -10.64 3.06 15.48
CA GLU A 122 -11.48 3.45 16.62
C GLU A 122 -10.64 3.83 17.85
N ALA A 123 -9.54 3.09 18.10
CA ALA A 123 -8.62 3.38 19.19
C ALA A 123 -7.89 4.72 18.99
N GLU A 124 -7.45 5.01 17.76
CA GLU A 124 -6.83 6.29 17.38
C GLU A 124 -7.78 7.47 17.56
N LEU A 125 -9.07 7.26 17.28
CA LEU A 125 -10.12 8.25 17.54
C LEU A 125 -10.49 8.35 19.03
N HIS A 126 -9.80 7.61 19.91
CA HIS A 126 -10.05 7.49 21.34
C HIS A 126 -11.50 7.07 21.66
N GLN A 127 -12.10 6.26 20.79
CA GLN A 127 -13.49 5.80 20.95
C GLN A 127 -13.51 4.40 21.55
N ARG A 128 -14.25 4.24 22.66
CA ARG A 128 -14.63 2.91 23.14
C ARG A 128 -15.84 2.42 22.36
N LEU A 129 -15.88 1.12 22.09
CA LEU A 129 -17.04 0.49 21.45
C LEU A 129 -18.12 0.20 22.49
N THR A 130 -19.33 0.70 22.26
CA THR A 130 -20.51 0.31 23.04
C THR A 130 -21.06 -1.03 22.53
N THR A 131 -21.92 -1.68 23.32
CA THR A 131 -22.64 -2.88 22.88
C THR A 131 -23.40 -2.64 21.57
N ASN A 132 -23.99 -1.46 21.40
CA ASN A 132 -24.71 -1.09 20.19
C ASN A 132 -23.77 -0.96 18.97
N ASP A 133 -22.56 -0.44 19.17
CA ASP A 133 -21.56 -0.35 18.10
C ASP A 133 -21.10 -1.74 17.65
N ILE A 134 -20.86 -2.64 18.61
CA ILE A 134 -20.52 -4.05 18.32
C ILE A 134 -21.67 -4.72 17.56
N SER A 135 -22.93 -4.50 17.96
CA SER A 135 -24.09 -5.04 17.24
C SER A 135 -24.20 -4.53 15.80
N ARG A 136 -23.93 -3.24 15.55
CA ARG A 136 -23.91 -2.69 14.19
C ARG A 136 -22.81 -3.31 13.34
N LEU A 137 -21.60 -3.41 13.89
CA LEU A 137 -20.45 -4.02 13.21
C LEU A 137 -20.73 -5.48 12.86
N LYS A 138 -21.27 -6.27 13.81
CA LYS A 138 -21.71 -7.66 13.57
C LYS A 138 -22.78 -7.75 12.47
N GLY A 139 -23.74 -6.83 12.46
CA GLY A 139 -24.79 -6.77 11.44
C GLY A 139 -24.22 -6.51 10.04
N MET A 140 -23.27 -5.58 9.91
CA MET A 140 -22.53 -5.32 8.67
C MET A 140 -21.75 -6.57 8.22
N ILE A 141 -20.99 -7.18 9.14
CA ILE A 141 -20.19 -8.39 8.87
C ILE A 141 -21.07 -9.53 8.34
N THR A 142 -22.22 -9.79 9.00
CA THR A 142 -23.14 -10.84 8.56
C THR A 142 -23.71 -10.58 7.17
N LEU A 143 -24.10 -9.35 6.88
CA LEU A 143 -24.70 -9.03 5.59
C LEU A 143 -23.66 -9.05 4.47
N ALA A 144 -22.49 -8.44 4.69
CA ALA A 144 -21.38 -8.46 3.73
C ALA A 144 -20.85 -9.89 3.48
N GLY A 145 -20.72 -10.68 4.55
CA GLY A 145 -20.27 -12.07 4.47
C GLY A 145 -21.23 -12.99 3.71
N LYS A 146 -22.55 -12.82 3.89
CA LYS A 146 -23.58 -13.52 3.08
C LYS A 146 -23.40 -13.31 1.57
N TYR A 147 -22.86 -12.15 1.19
CA TYR A 147 -22.70 -11.73 -0.20
C TYR A 147 -21.27 -11.84 -0.71
N GLY A 148 -20.33 -12.36 0.07
CA GLY A 148 -18.94 -12.54 -0.34
C GLY A 148 -18.17 -11.23 -0.55
N VAL A 149 -18.56 -10.15 0.13
CA VAL A 149 -17.96 -8.80 0.00
C VAL A 149 -17.40 -8.26 1.31
N LEU A 150 -17.10 -9.17 2.25
CA LEU A 150 -16.68 -8.81 3.60
C LEU A 150 -15.38 -7.98 3.64
N PRO A 151 -14.29 -8.33 2.91
CA PRO A 151 -13.09 -7.52 2.88
C PRO A 151 -13.36 -6.08 2.38
N SER A 152 -13.99 -5.95 1.22
CA SER A 152 -14.36 -4.64 0.63
C SER A 152 -15.25 -3.80 1.54
N SER A 153 -16.19 -4.42 2.25
CA SER A 153 -17.04 -3.73 3.24
C SER A 153 -16.25 -3.22 4.45
N LEU A 154 -15.36 -4.04 5.03
CA LEU A 154 -14.53 -3.65 6.18
C LEU A 154 -13.50 -2.58 5.80
N TYR A 155 -12.93 -2.67 4.59
CA TYR A 155 -12.08 -1.63 4.02
C TYR A 155 -12.82 -0.29 3.99
N SER A 156 -13.92 -0.22 3.22
CA SER A 156 -14.67 1.02 3.04
C SER A 156 -15.19 1.59 4.35
N TYR A 157 -15.63 0.73 5.27
CA TYR A 157 -15.97 1.14 6.63
C TYR A 157 -14.77 1.84 7.30
N THR A 158 -13.62 1.18 7.36
CA THR A 158 -12.39 1.71 7.98
C THR A 158 -11.97 3.05 7.37
N THR A 159 -11.96 3.16 6.03
CA THR A 159 -11.61 4.41 5.36
C THR A 159 -12.59 5.54 5.69
N LEU A 160 -13.90 5.27 5.75
CA LEU A 160 -14.91 6.25 6.19
C LEU A 160 -14.72 6.66 7.65
N ARG A 161 -14.31 5.73 8.53
CA ARG A 161 -13.96 6.05 9.92
C ARG A 161 -12.75 6.97 9.99
N ARG A 162 -11.73 6.73 9.16
CA ARG A 162 -10.51 7.55 9.06
C ARG A 162 -10.78 8.97 8.57
N ILE A 163 -11.72 9.14 7.63
CA ILE A 163 -12.22 10.45 7.19
C ILE A 163 -13.00 11.17 8.31
N GLY A 164 -13.48 10.42 9.32
CA GLY A 164 -14.16 10.97 10.49
C GLY A 164 -15.68 10.97 10.40
N LEU A 165 -16.29 10.15 9.53
CA LEU A 165 -17.75 9.97 9.55
C LEU A 165 -18.23 9.44 10.90
N SER A 166 -19.53 9.31 11.14
CA SER A 166 -20.05 8.60 12.32
C SER A 166 -20.13 7.08 12.03
N LYS A 167 -20.13 6.23 13.07
CA LYS A 167 -20.25 4.77 12.88
C LYS A 167 -21.52 4.40 12.11
N GLU A 168 -22.60 5.12 12.42
CA GLU A 168 -23.90 4.97 11.78
C GLU A 168 -23.85 5.36 10.30
N ASP A 169 -23.27 6.52 9.97
CA ASP A 169 -23.13 6.96 8.59
C ASP A 169 -22.18 6.07 7.79
N SER A 170 -21.06 5.65 8.38
CA SER A 170 -20.12 4.73 7.74
C SER A 170 -20.78 3.39 7.40
N THR A 171 -21.50 2.79 8.35
CA THR A 171 -22.25 1.56 8.08
C THR A 171 -23.35 1.80 7.06
N ALA A 172 -24.13 2.89 7.18
CA ALA A 172 -25.21 3.19 6.25
C ALA A 172 -24.70 3.34 4.81
N LEU A 173 -23.59 4.05 4.59
CA LEU A 173 -23.03 4.26 3.26
C LEU A 173 -22.47 2.97 2.67
N VAL A 174 -21.77 2.15 3.44
CA VAL A 174 -21.31 0.82 2.99
C VAL A 174 -22.51 -0.04 2.59
N MET A 175 -23.53 -0.11 3.45
CA MET A 175 -24.71 -0.94 3.20
C MET A 175 -25.62 -0.40 2.09
N TYR A 176 -25.44 0.86 1.69
CA TYR A 176 -26.17 1.46 0.58
C TYR A 176 -25.72 0.94 -0.79
N LEU A 177 -24.50 0.40 -0.90
CA LEU A 177 -23.91 0.02 -2.19
C LEU A 177 -24.48 -1.30 -2.71
N PRO A 178 -25.23 -1.29 -3.85
CA PRO A 178 -25.69 -2.48 -4.51
C PRO A 178 -24.63 -3.09 -5.44
N ASP A 179 -24.68 -4.40 -5.68
CA ASP A 179 -23.93 -5.07 -6.74
C ASP A 179 -24.44 -4.76 -8.16
N THR A 180 -23.86 -5.42 -9.16
CA THR A 180 -24.23 -5.32 -10.59
C THR A 180 -25.73 -5.46 -10.83
N ASP A 181 -26.39 -6.36 -10.12
CA ASP A 181 -27.81 -6.67 -10.35
C ASP A 181 -28.77 -5.88 -9.45
N GLY A 182 -28.25 -5.02 -8.56
CA GLY A 182 -29.08 -4.21 -7.66
C GLY A 182 -29.59 -4.97 -6.43
N HIS A 183 -28.98 -6.10 -6.09
CA HIS A 183 -29.50 -7.10 -5.16
C HIS A 183 -28.70 -7.28 -3.86
N LEU A 184 -27.39 -6.98 -3.86
CA LEU A 184 -26.52 -7.20 -2.69
C LEU A 184 -26.19 -5.88 -1.99
N ALA A 185 -26.44 -5.77 -0.69
CA ALA A 185 -26.02 -4.60 0.11
C ALA A 185 -24.59 -4.78 0.62
N GLY A 186 -23.75 -3.74 0.52
CA GLY A 186 -22.34 -3.80 0.95
C GLY A 186 -21.34 -4.09 -0.18
N TYR A 187 -21.78 -4.11 -1.44
CA TYR A 187 -20.91 -4.37 -2.59
C TYR A 187 -20.10 -3.11 -2.92
N SER A 188 -19.00 -2.93 -2.19
CA SER A 188 -17.99 -1.93 -2.50
C SER A 188 -17.12 -2.40 -3.67
N PHE A 189 -16.76 -1.50 -4.59
CA PHE A 189 -16.05 -1.82 -5.84
C PHE A 189 -14.87 -0.87 -6.04
N GLY A 190 -13.79 -1.37 -6.68
CA GLY A 190 -12.49 -0.68 -6.76
C GLY A 190 -12.56 0.85 -6.94
N PRO A 191 -13.21 1.37 -8.00
CA PRO A 191 -13.33 2.83 -8.20
C PRO A 191 -13.93 3.61 -7.03
N PHE A 192 -14.93 3.07 -6.33
CA PHE A 192 -15.51 3.69 -5.14
C PHE A 192 -14.48 3.75 -4.02
N GLU A 193 -13.78 2.63 -3.80
CA GLU A 193 -12.80 2.47 -2.73
C GLU A 193 -11.56 3.35 -2.97
N GLU A 194 -11.08 3.42 -4.22
CA GLU A 194 -10.00 4.31 -4.67
C GLU A 194 -10.36 5.79 -4.43
N ALA A 195 -11.54 6.23 -4.88
CA ALA A 195 -12.03 7.59 -4.65
C ALA A 195 -12.16 7.91 -3.16
N LEU A 196 -12.66 6.97 -2.36
CA LEU A 196 -12.79 7.13 -0.91
C LEU A 196 -11.41 7.23 -0.23
N SER A 197 -10.48 6.34 -0.57
CA SER A 197 -9.12 6.31 -0.04
C SER A 197 -8.33 7.58 -0.37
N SER A 198 -8.60 8.18 -1.53
CA SER A 198 -7.99 9.47 -1.91
C SER A 198 -8.31 10.62 -0.93
N LEU A 199 -9.41 10.50 -0.18
CA LEU A 199 -9.84 11.48 0.82
C LEU A 199 -9.40 11.13 2.26
N ALA A 200 -8.82 9.95 2.49
CA ALA A 200 -8.59 9.41 3.84
C ALA A 200 -7.78 10.32 4.75
N ILE A 201 -6.91 11.16 4.17
CA ILE A 201 -6.03 12.06 4.92
C ILE A 201 -6.48 13.52 4.84
N ALA A 202 -7.50 13.81 4.05
CA ALA A 202 -7.89 15.16 3.70
C ALA A 202 -8.60 15.84 4.88
N PRO A 203 -8.29 17.12 5.18
CA PRO A 203 -9.01 17.87 6.20
C PRO A 203 -10.38 18.31 5.68
N ILE A 204 -11.36 17.40 5.72
CA ILE A 204 -12.69 17.58 5.14
C ILE A 204 -13.77 17.40 6.21
N VAL A 205 -14.86 18.15 6.08
CA VAL A 205 -16.07 17.94 6.89
C VAL A 205 -16.73 16.61 6.51
N PRO A 206 -16.85 15.63 7.43
CA PRO A 206 -17.32 14.28 7.08
C PRO A 206 -18.71 14.22 6.41
N LYS A 207 -19.60 15.16 6.78
CA LYS A 207 -20.94 15.26 6.20
C LYS A 207 -20.92 15.50 4.69
N ILE A 208 -19.96 16.29 4.21
CA ILE A 208 -19.81 16.60 2.78
C ILE A 208 -19.41 15.35 2.00
N VAL A 209 -18.54 14.51 2.56
CA VAL A 209 -18.15 13.24 1.94
C VAL A 209 -19.36 12.34 1.78
N LYS A 210 -20.17 12.18 2.84
CA LYS A 210 -21.41 11.41 2.78
C LYS A 210 -22.33 11.91 1.66
N GLU A 211 -22.62 13.21 1.63
CA GLU A 211 -23.53 13.81 0.65
C GLU A 211 -23.02 13.64 -0.79
N ILE A 212 -21.72 13.88 -1.04
CA ILE A 212 -21.12 13.67 -2.36
C ILE A 212 -21.25 12.21 -2.79
N PHE A 213 -20.91 11.25 -1.92
CA PHE A 213 -20.93 9.83 -2.28
C PHE A 213 -22.37 9.31 -2.45
N GLU A 214 -23.34 9.79 -1.67
CA GLU A 214 -24.77 9.49 -1.88
C GLU A 214 -25.27 10.07 -3.21
N CYS A 215 -24.91 11.31 -3.55
CA CYS A 215 -25.28 11.95 -4.80
C CYS A 215 -24.64 11.29 -6.03
N VAL A 216 -23.33 11.00 -5.96
CA VAL A 216 -22.61 10.30 -7.02
C VAL A 216 -23.20 8.91 -7.19
N GLY A 217 -23.44 8.18 -6.10
CA GLY A 217 -24.05 6.86 -6.15
C GLY A 217 -25.41 6.83 -6.82
N GLY A 218 -26.31 7.75 -6.44
CA GLY A 218 -27.68 7.77 -6.92
C GLY A 218 -28.38 6.41 -6.76
N ALA A 219 -29.41 6.11 -7.56
CA ALA A 219 -30.15 4.86 -7.41
C ALA A 219 -29.35 3.58 -7.76
N ARG A 220 -28.23 3.70 -8.48
CA ARG A 220 -27.42 2.56 -8.94
C ARG A 220 -25.91 2.89 -8.93
N PRO A 221 -25.25 2.93 -7.76
CA PRO A 221 -23.84 3.28 -7.61
C PRO A 221 -22.87 2.52 -8.52
N TYR A 222 -23.05 1.20 -8.68
CA TYR A 222 -22.15 0.36 -9.48
C TYR A 222 -22.01 0.80 -10.94
N TYR A 223 -23.08 1.31 -11.56
CA TYR A 223 -23.04 1.75 -12.96
C TYR A 223 -22.40 3.14 -13.15
N ARG A 224 -22.01 3.79 -12.05
CA ARG A 224 -21.35 5.10 -12.03
C ARG A 224 -19.85 5.00 -11.69
N GLN A 225 -19.23 3.84 -11.89
CA GLN A 225 -17.79 3.62 -11.71
C GLN A 225 -16.91 4.70 -12.38
N HIS A 226 -17.25 5.13 -13.60
CA HIS A 226 -16.53 6.18 -14.31
C HIS A 226 -16.53 7.51 -13.56
N VAL A 227 -17.64 7.85 -12.88
CA VAL A 227 -17.78 9.07 -12.08
C VAL A 227 -16.90 9.00 -10.83
N TYR A 228 -16.79 7.82 -10.19
CA TYR A 228 -15.89 7.63 -9.05
C TYR A 228 -14.42 7.75 -9.44
N ARG A 229 -14.01 7.13 -10.56
CA ARG A 229 -12.65 7.33 -11.11
C ARG A 229 -12.40 8.80 -11.41
N ALA A 230 -13.38 9.47 -12.02
CA ALA A 230 -13.27 10.89 -12.31
C ALA A 230 -13.12 11.74 -11.04
N LEU A 231 -13.89 11.43 -10.00
CA LEU A 231 -13.80 12.07 -8.70
C LEU A 231 -12.42 11.87 -8.05
N GLU A 232 -11.90 10.65 -8.07
CA GLU A 232 -10.55 10.32 -7.59
C GLU A 232 -9.48 11.18 -8.30
N GLU A 233 -9.48 11.21 -9.63
CA GLU A 233 -8.53 12.00 -10.43
C GLU A 233 -8.63 13.51 -10.11
N LEU A 234 -9.85 14.02 -9.87
CA LEU A 234 -10.06 15.41 -9.46
C LEU A 234 -9.47 15.69 -8.08
N ILE A 235 -9.63 14.78 -7.12
CA ILE A 235 -9.11 14.91 -5.76
C ILE A 235 -7.59 14.88 -5.77
N ILE A 236 -6.98 13.91 -6.46
CA ILE A 236 -5.54 13.69 -6.43
C ILE A 236 -4.81 14.75 -7.26
N PHE A 237 -5.24 15.01 -8.49
CA PHE A 237 -4.45 15.81 -9.43
C PHE A 237 -5.04 17.20 -9.66
N ALA A 238 -6.35 17.33 -9.90
CA ALA A 238 -6.93 18.62 -10.27
C ALA A 238 -7.01 19.60 -9.09
N SER A 239 -7.32 19.13 -7.88
CA SER A 239 -7.39 19.98 -6.67
C SER A 239 -6.06 20.68 -6.39
N PRO A 240 -4.92 19.97 -6.30
CA PRO A 240 -3.61 20.61 -6.17
C PRO A 240 -3.26 21.54 -7.34
N SER A 241 -3.68 21.19 -8.55
CA SER A 241 -3.45 21.99 -9.77
C SER A 241 -4.16 23.33 -9.76
N ASN A 242 -5.43 23.30 -9.37
CA ASN A 242 -6.34 24.44 -9.45
C ASN A 242 -6.31 25.31 -8.20
N ARG A 243 -5.40 25.02 -7.27
CA ARG A 243 -5.23 25.74 -6.00
C ARG A 243 -6.44 25.64 -5.08
N THR A 244 -7.18 24.55 -5.21
CA THR A 244 -8.41 24.28 -4.44
C THR A 244 -8.09 23.15 -3.49
N THR A 245 -8.40 23.28 -2.20
CA THR A 245 -8.32 22.14 -1.27
C THR A 245 -9.38 21.09 -1.61
N PRO A 246 -9.19 19.81 -1.24
CA PRO A 246 -10.23 18.80 -1.40
C PRO A 246 -11.59 19.23 -0.80
N GLN A 247 -11.56 19.90 0.36
CA GLN A 247 -12.75 20.48 0.99
C GLN A 247 -13.48 21.50 0.10
N GLU A 248 -12.75 22.45 -0.49
CA GLU A 248 -13.31 23.47 -1.37
C GLU A 248 -13.84 22.85 -2.68
N LEU A 249 -13.15 21.84 -3.23
CA LEU A 249 -13.58 21.10 -4.41
C LEU A 249 -14.94 20.43 -4.15
N LEU A 250 -15.04 19.64 -3.07
CA LEU A 250 -16.27 18.93 -2.74
C LEU A 250 -17.42 19.89 -2.44
N GLN A 251 -17.16 21.01 -1.74
CA GLN A 251 -18.17 22.04 -1.49
C GLN A 251 -18.67 22.70 -2.79
N GLY A 252 -17.76 22.95 -3.75
CA GLY A 252 -18.11 23.46 -5.07
C GLY A 252 -18.98 22.49 -5.86
N LEU A 253 -18.69 21.19 -5.79
CA LEU A 253 -19.52 20.14 -6.41
C LEU A 253 -20.93 20.09 -5.80
N LEU A 254 -21.05 20.12 -4.46
CA LEU A 254 -22.36 20.16 -3.79
C LEU A 254 -23.19 21.39 -4.18
N THR A 255 -22.57 22.57 -4.20
CA THR A 255 -23.27 23.83 -4.54
C THR A 255 -23.82 23.80 -5.98
N ASN A 256 -23.09 23.19 -6.91
CA ASN A 256 -23.58 22.98 -8.28
C ASN A 256 -24.77 22.01 -8.34
N GLY A 257 -24.73 20.95 -7.51
CA GLY A 257 -25.84 20.00 -7.37
C GLY A 257 -27.12 20.66 -6.82
N GLU A 258 -26.99 21.46 -5.76
CA GLU A 258 -28.12 22.20 -5.16
C GLU A 258 -28.74 23.24 -6.12
N GLY A 259 -27.94 23.76 -7.07
CA GLY A 259 -28.40 24.64 -8.14
C GLY A 259 -29.24 23.96 -9.24
N GLY A 260 -29.50 22.65 -9.12
CA GLY A 260 -30.30 21.86 -10.06
C GLY A 260 -29.50 21.12 -11.14
N GLY A 261 -28.17 21.06 -11.03
CA GLY A 261 -27.30 20.23 -11.89
C GLY A 261 -27.10 18.81 -11.32
N ASP A 262 -26.73 17.83 -12.16
CA ASP A 262 -26.24 16.54 -11.67
C ASP A 262 -24.77 16.69 -11.25
N ILE A 263 -24.43 16.24 -10.04
CA ILE A 263 -23.04 16.27 -9.53
C ILE A 263 -22.14 15.40 -10.42
N ALA A 264 -22.66 14.31 -10.99
CA ALA A 264 -21.92 13.50 -11.96
C ALA A 264 -21.54 14.31 -13.21
N ASP A 265 -22.48 15.09 -13.76
CA ASP A 265 -22.21 15.96 -14.92
C ASP A 265 -21.19 17.06 -14.57
N ALA A 266 -21.24 17.57 -13.33
CA ALA A 266 -20.26 18.55 -12.86
C ALA A 266 -18.85 17.96 -12.82
N ILE A 267 -18.70 16.74 -12.29
CA ILE A 267 -17.42 16.00 -12.25
C ILE A 267 -16.86 15.79 -13.66
N ASP A 268 -17.68 15.30 -14.58
CA ASP A 268 -17.26 15.06 -15.97
C ASP A 268 -16.85 16.37 -16.67
N LYS A 269 -17.60 17.45 -16.40
CA LYS A 269 -17.27 18.78 -16.93
C LYS A 269 -15.91 19.28 -16.44
N TYR A 270 -15.62 19.16 -15.14
CA TYR A 270 -14.34 19.57 -14.55
C TYR A 270 -13.16 18.87 -15.25
N LEU A 271 -13.26 17.57 -15.54
CA LEU A 271 -12.21 16.86 -16.26
C LEU A 271 -12.05 17.30 -17.71
N SER A 272 -13.16 17.56 -18.41
CA SER A 272 -13.13 17.96 -19.83
C SER A 272 -12.51 19.33 -20.08
N GLU A 273 -12.65 20.27 -19.13
CA GLU A 273 -12.06 21.60 -19.21
C GLU A 273 -10.57 21.60 -18.80
N ASP A 274 -10.15 20.68 -17.92
CA ASP A 274 -8.79 20.66 -17.34
C ASP A 274 -7.80 19.66 -17.97
N GLN A 275 -8.25 18.59 -18.64
CA GLN A 275 -7.33 17.58 -19.22
C GLN A 275 -6.37 18.12 -20.29
N THR A 276 -6.61 19.30 -20.84
CA THR A 276 -5.69 19.90 -21.83
C THR A 276 -4.36 20.38 -21.23
N ASN A 277 -4.21 20.42 -19.89
CA ASN A 277 -3.02 21.00 -19.23
C ASN A 277 -2.34 20.09 -18.19
N LEU A 278 -2.86 18.89 -17.90
CA LEU A 278 -2.52 18.20 -16.65
C LEU A 278 -1.55 17.01 -16.73
N LEU A 279 -1.28 16.38 -17.88
CA LEU A 279 -0.36 15.23 -17.91
C LEU A 279 0.72 15.44 -18.97
N GLY A 280 1.98 15.45 -18.54
CA GLY A 280 3.14 15.36 -19.43
C GLY A 280 3.35 13.94 -19.96
N GLU A 281 4.19 13.78 -20.98
CA GLU A 281 4.48 12.49 -21.64
C GLU A 281 4.96 11.36 -20.70
N ASN A 282 5.40 11.70 -19.48
CA ASN A 282 5.93 10.76 -18.49
C ASN A 282 4.98 10.44 -17.32
N GLY A 283 3.69 10.80 -17.39
CA GLY A 283 2.74 10.59 -16.27
C GLY A 283 2.90 11.62 -15.13
N MET A 284 3.73 12.65 -15.35
CA MET A 284 3.91 13.75 -14.40
C MET A 284 2.94 14.89 -14.68
N VAL A 285 2.31 15.40 -13.62
CA VAL A 285 1.50 16.62 -13.73
C VAL A 285 2.40 17.84 -13.90
N ILE A 286 2.28 18.54 -15.04
CA ILE A 286 3.14 19.68 -15.39
C ILE A 286 2.59 20.96 -14.75
N TYR A 287 3.28 21.44 -13.72
CA TYR A 287 2.96 22.73 -13.09
C TYR A 287 3.94 23.86 -13.44
N LYS A 288 3.46 25.11 -13.39
CA LYS A 288 4.28 26.34 -13.50
C LYS A 288 5.25 26.49 -12.31
N VAL A 289 6.50 26.88 -12.57
CA VAL A 289 7.59 27.04 -11.58
C VAL A 289 7.38 28.27 -10.69
N GLY A 290 7.71 28.19 -9.39
CA GLY A 290 7.86 29.35 -8.49
C GLY A 290 6.71 29.70 -7.54
N GLU A 291 5.74 28.81 -7.30
CA GLU A 291 4.60 29.09 -6.41
C GLU A 291 4.72 28.44 -5.02
N GLU A 292 4.23 29.12 -3.99
CA GLU A 292 4.32 28.70 -2.58
C GLU A 292 3.37 27.52 -2.29
N ARG A 293 3.89 26.29 -2.34
CA ARG A 293 3.11 25.03 -2.34
C ARG A 293 3.10 24.25 -1.04
N GLU A 294 3.84 24.68 -0.03
CA GLU A 294 3.81 24.02 1.28
C GLU A 294 2.40 23.98 1.90
N LYS A 295 1.52 24.94 1.56
CA LYS A 295 0.15 24.98 2.09
C LYS A 295 -0.74 23.79 1.68
N TYR A 296 -0.36 23.04 0.64
CA TYR A 296 -1.10 21.86 0.19
C TYR A 296 -0.62 20.56 0.83
N PHE A 297 0.51 20.58 1.54
CA PHE A 297 0.98 19.45 2.31
C PHE A 297 0.22 19.41 3.63
N ILE A 298 -0.68 18.44 3.75
CA ILE A 298 -1.50 18.26 4.94
C ILE A 298 -0.58 17.94 6.13
N PRO A 299 -0.58 18.74 7.21
CA PRO A 299 0.24 18.45 8.39
C PRO A 299 -0.31 17.23 9.13
N ARG A 300 0.57 16.30 9.48
CA ARG A 300 0.22 15.05 10.17
C ARG A 300 1.18 14.67 11.27
N SER A 301 0.74 13.72 12.09
CA SER A 301 1.51 13.03 13.14
C SER A 301 1.42 11.51 12.94
N GLY A 302 2.34 10.78 13.57
CA GLY A 302 2.38 9.31 13.51
C GLY A 302 3.50 8.75 12.64
N ARG A 303 3.15 7.80 11.79
CA ARG A 303 4.06 7.07 10.90
C ARG A 303 3.92 7.54 9.46
N LEU A 304 4.91 7.28 8.62
CA LEU A 304 4.74 7.38 7.18
C LEU A 304 3.79 6.29 6.70
N GLU A 305 2.93 6.65 5.76
CA GLU A 305 1.95 5.78 5.14
C GLU A 305 1.79 6.13 3.65
N HIS A 306 1.31 5.16 2.86
CA HIS A 306 0.84 5.47 1.52
C HIS A 306 -0.44 6.30 1.60
N ALA A 307 -0.49 7.39 0.83
CA ALA A 307 -1.67 8.23 0.71
C ALA A 307 -1.70 8.90 -0.65
N ALA A 308 -2.90 9.11 -1.19
CA ALA A 308 -3.03 9.73 -2.50
C ALA A 308 -2.75 11.24 -2.48
N LEU A 309 -3.03 11.90 -1.36
CA LEU A 309 -2.79 13.34 -1.20
C LEU A 309 -1.43 13.61 -0.55
N PRO A 310 -0.79 14.74 -0.86
CA PRO A 310 0.51 15.10 -0.30
C PRO A 310 0.36 15.51 1.17
N TYR A 311 1.30 15.08 2.00
CA TYR A 311 1.30 15.37 3.43
C TYR A 311 2.72 15.55 3.99
N ARG A 312 2.82 16.21 5.14
CA ARG A 312 4.08 16.40 5.84
C ARG A 312 4.00 15.98 7.30
N ILE A 313 5.10 15.45 7.81
CA ILE A 313 5.21 14.94 9.18
C ILE A 313 6.60 15.20 9.75
N GLN A 314 6.66 15.62 11.02
CA GLN A 314 7.92 15.69 11.75
C GLN A 314 8.29 14.30 12.30
N ARG A 315 9.38 13.74 11.79
CA ARG A 315 9.87 12.41 12.15
C ARG A 315 11.36 12.32 11.83
N GLY A 316 12.14 11.64 12.69
CA GLY A 316 13.57 11.42 12.46
C GLY A 316 13.85 10.61 11.18
N LEU A 317 15.08 10.64 10.67
CA LEU A 317 15.43 9.92 9.45
C LEU A 317 15.25 8.41 9.64
N ASP A 318 15.92 7.81 10.62
CA ASP A 318 15.87 6.36 10.82
C ASP A 318 14.46 5.85 11.10
N ALA A 319 13.69 6.60 11.89
CA ALA A 319 12.31 6.25 12.20
C ALA A 319 11.38 6.35 10.97
N GLY A 320 11.64 7.28 10.05
CA GLY A 320 10.91 7.38 8.79
C GLY A 320 11.33 6.28 7.80
N VAL A 321 12.63 6.00 7.72
CA VAL A 321 13.17 4.89 6.91
C VAL A 321 12.56 3.56 7.34
N GLN A 322 12.51 3.29 8.65
CA GLN A 322 11.85 2.09 9.18
C GLN A 322 10.37 2.01 8.77
N ASP A 323 9.64 3.13 8.76
CA ASP A 323 8.26 3.13 8.27
C ASP A 323 8.18 2.78 6.78
N LEU A 324 9.09 3.29 5.95
CA LEU A 324 9.15 2.96 4.52
C LEU A 324 9.50 1.48 4.29
N GLU A 325 10.43 0.91 5.06
CA GLU A 325 10.77 -0.52 4.99
C GLU A 325 9.57 -1.41 5.36
N GLU A 326 8.77 -0.98 6.33
CA GLU A 326 7.54 -1.69 6.68
C GLU A 326 6.47 -1.58 5.59
N LEU A 327 6.37 -0.44 4.90
CA LEU A 327 5.49 -0.27 3.75
C LEU A 327 5.91 -1.17 2.58
N VAL A 328 7.21 -1.31 2.30
CA VAL A 328 7.72 -2.20 1.25
C VAL A 328 7.30 -3.66 1.45
N ARG A 329 7.30 -4.12 2.69
CA ARG A 329 6.99 -5.51 3.06
C ARG A 329 5.50 -5.76 3.30
N ALA A 330 4.66 -4.74 3.13
CA ALA A 330 3.22 -4.91 3.23
C ALA A 330 2.71 -5.77 2.05
N ARG A 331 1.84 -6.74 2.35
CA ARG A 331 1.27 -7.65 1.34
C ARG A 331 0.10 -7.02 0.58
N SER A 332 -0.12 -7.44 -0.66
CA SER A 332 -1.06 -6.91 -1.67
C SER A 332 -2.53 -6.99 -1.26
N HIS A 333 -2.93 -7.98 -0.45
CA HIS A 333 -4.27 -7.98 0.16
C HIS A 333 -4.47 -6.85 1.19
N ARG A 334 -3.41 -6.11 1.51
CA ARG A 334 -3.36 -4.92 2.35
C ARG A 334 -3.30 -3.64 1.51
N TRP A 335 -3.87 -3.67 0.31
CA TRP A 335 -3.78 -2.71 -0.80
C TRP A 335 -3.85 -1.21 -0.42
N GLU A 336 -4.52 -0.86 0.67
CA GLU A 336 -4.47 0.46 1.35
C GLU A 336 -3.06 0.93 1.78
N ALA A 337 -2.08 0.03 1.80
CA ALA A 337 -0.71 0.24 2.26
C ALA A 337 0.35 -0.14 1.19
N VAL A 338 -0.07 -0.74 0.07
CA VAL A 338 0.84 -1.26 -0.96
C VAL A 338 0.68 -0.43 -2.21
N GLY A 339 1.68 0.42 -2.45
CA GLY A 339 1.78 1.20 -3.67
C GLY A 339 3.18 1.76 -3.78
N GLU A 340 3.62 1.94 -5.03
CA GLU A 340 4.77 2.81 -5.31
C GLU A 340 4.54 4.19 -4.69
N GLY A 341 5.61 4.86 -4.29
CA GLY A 341 5.50 6.17 -3.64
C GLY A 341 6.80 6.95 -3.61
N MET A 342 6.69 8.27 -3.51
CA MET A 342 7.84 9.18 -3.40
C MET A 342 7.74 10.03 -2.14
N TRP A 343 8.84 10.08 -1.38
CA TRP A 343 9.00 10.91 -0.20
C TRP A 343 10.25 11.76 -0.29
N ILE A 344 10.24 12.91 0.37
CA ILE A 344 11.41 13.77 0.53
C ILE A 344 11.60 14.06 2.01
N PHE A 345 12.79 13.83 2.52
CA PHE A 345 13.19 14.22 3.88
C PHE A 345 14.04 15.50 3.81
N ASP A 346 13.70 16.46 4.67
CA ASP A 346 14.51 17.65 4.92
C ASP A 346 15.29 17.52 6.23
N PRO A 347 16.61 17.24 6.17
CA PRO A 347 17.46 17.10 7.35
C PRO A 347 17.45 18.31 8.29
N LYS A 348 17.26 19.52 7.75
CA LYS A 348 17.34 20.75 8.54
C LYS A 348 16.16 20.86 9.51
N THR A 349 14.96 20.50 9.05
CA THR A 349 13.73 20.60 9.84
C THR A 349 13.28 19.26 10.43
N LYS A 350 13.91 18.15 10.04
CA LYS A 350 13.49 16.78 10.37
C LYS A 350 12.04 16.52 9.95
N THR A 351 11.72 16.96 8.73
CA THR A 351 10.38 16.86 8.16
C THR A 351 10.41 15.93 6.96
N TRP A 352 9.48 14.98 6.94
CA TRP A 352 9.18 14.15 5.79
C TRP A 352 8.01 14.74 5.02
N TYR A 353 8.11 14.73 3.69
CA TYR A 353 7.13 15.19 2.74
C TYR A 353 6.76 14.02 1.83
N SER A 354 5.54 13.50 1.94
CA SER A 354 5.00 12.55 0.96
C SER A 354 4.45 13.32 -0.23
N LEU A 355 4.82 12.91 -1.44
CA LEU A 355 4.35 13.57 -2.67
C LEU A 355 2.94 13.13 -3.09
N GLY A 356 2.32 12.23 -2.33
CA GLY A 356 1.06 11.60 -2.68
C GLY A 356 1.15 10.86 -4.02
N GLY A 357 0.00 10.62 -4.64
CA GLY A 357 -0.08 10.07 -5.98
C GLY A 357 -0.83 8.75 -6.09
N LYS A 358 -0.83 8.21 -7.29
CA LYS A 358 -1.54 6.98 -7.68
C LYS A 358 -0.60 6.03 -8.38
N THR A 359 -0.66 4.75 -8.01
CA THR A 359 0.07 3.68 -8.68
C THR A 359 -0.80 3.10 -9.78
N GLU A 360 -0.27 3.07 -11.00
CA GLU A 360 -0.88 2.44 -12.17
C GLU A 360 -0.10 1.18 -12.54
N ILE A 361 -0.82 0.07 -12.65
CA ILE A 361 -0.24 -1.24 -12.97
C ILE A 361 -0.70 -1.64 -14.36
N HIS A 362 0.26 -1.87 -15.24
CA HIS A 362 0.06 -2.43 -16.57
C HIS A 362 0.91 -3.70 -16.73
N PRO A 363 0.56 -4.61 -17.64
CA PRO A 363 1.42 -5.77 -17.94
C PRO A 363 2.86 -5.34 -18.26
N GLY A 364 3.82 -5.76 -17.43
CA GLY A 364 5.24 -5.44 -17.57
C GLY A 364 5.66 -4.01 -17.20
N LYS A 365 4.77 -3.21 -16.58
CA LYS A 365 5.08 -1.83 -16.17
C LYS A 365 4.28 -1.43 -14.92
N VAL A 366 4.98 -0.96 -13.91
CA VAL A 366 4.39 -0.25 -12.76
C VAL A 366 4.78 1.23 -12.87
N THR A 367 3.81 2.13 -12.74
CA THR A 367 4.04 3.59 -12.79
C THR A 367 3.46 4.23 -11.54
N HIS A 368 4.13 5.24 -10.99
CA HIS A 368 3.58 6.07 -9.92
C HIS A 368 3.42 7.50 -10.40
N ASN A 369 2.18 7.96 -10.48
CA ASN A 369 1.83 9.32 -10.86
C ASN A 369 1.68 10.15 -9.58
N PHE A 370 2.63 11.04 -9.31
CA PHE A 370 2.67 11.84 -8.08
C PHE A 370 2.61 13.34 -8.37
N ILE A 371 2.37 14.12 -7.32
CA ILE A 371 2.30 15.58 -7.41
C ILE A 371 3.71 16.15 -7.25
N HIS A 372 4.18 16.88 -8.26
CA HIS A 372 5.50 17.49 -8.21
C HIS A 372 5.60 18.58 -7.12
N PHE A 373 6.68 18.53 -6.34
CA PHE A 373 7.00 19.48 -5.28
C PHE A 373 8.16 20.41 -5.68
N ASP A 374 8.10 21.68 -5.28
CA ASP A 374 9.22 22.61 -5.49
C ASP A 374 10.26 22.43 -4.37
N ALA A 375 11.28 21.63 -4.65
CA ALA A 375 12.34 21.30 -3.70
C ALA A 375 13.22 22.50 -3.31
N SER A 376 13.12 23.66 -3.97
CA SER A 376 13.89 24.87 -3.61
C SER A 376 13.51 25.46 -2.25
N LYS A 377 12.39 25.02 -1.66
CA LYS A 377 11.98 25.43 -0.30
C LYS A 377 12.64 24.61 0.81
N LEU A 378 13.29 23.51 0.47
CA LEU A 378 13.97 22.64 1.44
C LEU A 378 15.40 23.13 1.68
N THR A 379 16.11 22.40 2.54
CA THR A 379 17.57 22.57 2.64
C THR A 379 18.26 22.28 1.30
N GLU A 380 19.49 22.74 1.15
CA GLU A 380 20.32 22.56 -0.06
C GLU A 380 20.53 21.07 -0.41
N ARG A 381 20.46 20.18 0.58
CA ARG A 381 20.71 18.73 0.44
C ARG A 381 19.55 17.89 1.01
N PRO A 382 18.38 17.86 0.37
CA PRO A 382 17.27 17.02 0.80
C PRO A 382 17.52 15.56 0.39
N TYR A 383 16.84 14.61 1.03
CA TYR A 383 16.94 13.18 0.69
C TYR A 383 15.64 12.73 0.03
N MET A 384 15.72 12.19 -1.19
CA MET A 384 14.58 11.70 -1.96
C MET A 384 14.50 10.19 -1.86
N PHE A 385 13.35 9.65 -1.50
CA PHE A 385 13.11 8.22 -1.32
C PHE A 385 12.00 7.78 -2.26
N HIS A 386 12.34 6.88 -3.18
CA HIS A 386 11.39 6.12 -3.97
C HIS A 386 11.13 4.77 -3.29
N LEU A 387 9.89 4.30 -3.26
CA LEU A 387 9.51 3.04 -2.61
C LEU A 387 9.01 2.04 -3.66
N HIS A 388 9.64 0.87 -3.70
CA HIS A 388 9.22 -0.29 -4.50
C HIS A 388 8.67 -1.39 -3.58
N PRO A 389 7.35 -1.62 -3.55
CA PRO A 389 6.76 -2.68 -2.74
C PRO A 389 7.13 -4.07 -3.25
N GLU A 390 7.44 -5.00 -2.34
CA GLU A 390 7.82 -6.38 -2.69
C GLU A 390 6.75 -7.07 -3.55
N ASP A 391 5.48 -6.85 -3.20
CA ASP A 391 4.34 -7.46 -3.88
C ASP A 391 4.13 -6.94 -5.32
N LEU A 392 4.73 -5.80 -5.68
CA LEU A 392 4.67 -5.26 -7.05
C LEU A 392 5.87 -5.69 -7.90
N GLU A 393 6.94 -6.21 -7.30
CA GLU A 393 8.11 -6.68 -8.05
C GLU A 393 7.75 -7.82 -9.02
N ILE A 394 6.76 -8.64 -8.67
CA ILE A 394 6.26 -9.72 -9.54
C ILE A 394 5.72 -9.19 -10.87
N MET A 395 5.23 -7.95 -10.90
CA MET A 395 4.69 -7.30 -12.10
C MET A 395 5.80 -6.77 -13.03
N LEU A 396 7.04 -6.67 -12.53
CA LEU A 396 8.24 -6.39 -13.31
C LEU A 396 8.78 -7.62 -14.04
N ARG A 397 8.24 -8.81 -13.77
CA ARG A 397 8.61 -10.03 -14.48
C ARG A 397 8.24 -9.87 -15.95
N ASN A 398 9.24 -9.98 -16.81
CA ASN A 398 9.01 -10.01 -18.25
C ASN A 398 8.12 -11.23 -18.58
N PRO A 399 6.98 -11.07 -19.28
CA PRO A 399 6.04 -12.17 -19.56
C PRO A 399 6.56 -13.21 -20.55
N PHE A 400 7.79 -13.09 -21.07
CA PHE A 400 8.36 -14.06 -22.01
C PHE A 400 9.07 -15.21 -21.27
N ASP A 401 8.69 -16.45 -21.60
CA ASP A 401 9.20 -17.73 -21.07
C ASP A 401 10.67 -18.04 -21.43
N ASP A 402 11.45 -17.06 -21.92
CA ASP A 402 12.79 -17.27 -22.47
C ASP A 402 13.91 -17.25 -21.42
N PHE A 403 13.58 -17.22 -20.12
CA PHE A 403 14.59 -17.22 -19.06
C PHE A 403 15.17 -18.63 -18.82
N PRO A 404 16.49 -18.76 -18.57
CA PRO A 404 17.14 -20.06 -18.39
C PRO A 404 16.60 -20.89 -17.20
N SER A 405 16.08 -20.22 -16.17
CA SER A 405 15.54 -20.83 -14.95
C SER A 405 14.69 -19.83 -14.15
N ARG A 406 13.92 -20.33 -13.17
CA ARG A 406 13.11 -19.48 -12.28
C ARG A 406 13.98 -18.67 -11.33
N GLU A 407 15.04 -19.27 -10.80
CA GLU A 407 16.00 -18.64 -9.90
C GLU A 407 16.70 -17.46 -10.59
N TYR A 408 17.09 -17.64 -11.85
CA TYR A 408 17.61 -16.54 -12.68
C TYR A 408 16.62 -15.38 -12.72
N ARG A 409 15.34 -15.67 -13.01
CA ARG A 409 14.29 -14.65 -13.11
C ARG A 409 14.10 -13.89 -11.80
N ASP A 410 14.08 -14.59 -10.66
CA ASP A 410 13.86 -13.95 -9.37
C ASP A 410 15.06 -13.06 -8.97
N HIS A 411 16.30 -13.52 -9.19
CA HIS A 411 17.49 -12.69 -8.98
C HIS A 411 17.53 -11.45 -9.89
N VAL A 412 17.19 -11.61 -11.17
CA VAL A 412 17.11 -10.47 -12.10
C VAL A 412 16.01 -9.51 -11.68
N THR A 413 14.84 -10.02 -11.26
CA THR A 413 13.73 -9.17 -10.79
C THR A 413 14.16 -8.34 -9.58
N LYS A 414 14.80 -8.97 -8.59
CA LYS A 414 15.33 -8.28 -7.40
C LYS A 414 16.41 -7.27 -7.77
N PHE A 415 17.32 -7.58 -8.68
CA PHE A 415 18.30 -6.63 -9.17
C PHE A 415 17.64 -5.41 -9.85
N LEU A 416 16.63 -5.63 -10.68
CA LEU A 416 15.93 -4.56 -11.38
C LEU A 416 15.10 -3.67 -10.44
N SER A 417 14.45 -4.24 -9.42
CA SER A 417 13.71 -3.47 -8.41
C SER A 417 14.63 -2.74 -7.42
N SER A 418 15.84 -3.26 -7.20
CA SER A 418 16.82 -2.66 -6.27
C SER A 418 17.72 -1.62 -6.93
N THR A 419 17.58 -1.31 -8.23
CA THR A 419 18.48 -0.39 -8.94
C THR A 419 17.70 0.69 -9.69
N PRO A 420 18.24 1.93 -9.76
CA PRO A 420 17.54 3.04 -10.39
C PRO A 420 17.26 2.77 -11.86
N SER A 421 16.00 2.93 -12.22
CA SER A 421 15.49 2.90 -13.59
C SER A 421 15.63 4.27 -14.28
N GLY A 422 15.24 4.33 -15.55
CA GLY A 422 15.17 5.59 -16.28
C GLY A 422 14.14 6.55 -15.70
N ALA A 423 13.09 6.04 -15.04
CA ALA A 423 12.11 6.86 -14.36
C ALA A 423 12.74 7.58 -13.16
N ASP A 424 13.55 6.88 -12.35
CA ASP A 424 14.23 7.47 -11.18
C ASP A 424 15.13 8.64 -11.57
N TYR A 425 15.98 8.45 -12.59
CA TYR A 425 16.84 9.53 -13.08
C TYR A 425 16.03 10.66 -13.74
N SER A 426 14.92 10.35 -14.42
CA SER A 426 14.04 11.38 -14.99
C SER A 426 13.44 12.25 -13.90
N VAL A 427 12.91 11.66 -12.83
CA VAL A 427 12.32 12.38 -11.70
C VAL A 427 13.35 13.29 -11.02
N VAL A 428 14.58 12.82 -10.83
CA VAL A 428 15.69 13.65 -10.33
C VAL A 428 15.93 14.84 -11.26
N ALA A 429 16.08 14.60 -12.56
CA ALA A 429 16.32 15.67 -13.53
C ALA A 429 15.17 16.69 -13.57
N ASP A 430 13.92 16.22 -13.57
CA ASP A 430 12.72 17.07 -13.53
C ASP A 430 12.69 17.93 -12.26
N THR A 431 13.09 17.35 -11.11
CA THR A 431 13.16 18.06 -9.84
C THR A 431 14.20 19.17 -9.87
N LEU A 432 15.40 18.88 -10.38
CA LEU A 432 16.50 19.85 -10.49
C LEU A 432 16.19 20.98 -11.48
N GLU A 433 15.60 20.65 -12.63
CA GLU A 433 15.23 21.65 -13.66
C GLU A 433 14.19 22.65 -13.16
N ARG A 434 13.27 22.20 -12.31
CA ARG A 434 12.18 23.02 -11.77
C ARG A 434 12.56 23.80 -10.51
N ALA A 435 13.66 23.44 -9.84
CA ALA A 435 14.08 24.10 -8.61
C ALA A 435 14.49 25.56 -8.89
N THR A 436 13.96 26.49 -8.10
CA THR A 436 14.33 27.93 -8.22
C THR A 436 15.64 28.30 -7.52
N SER A 437 16.20 27.36 -6.75
CA SER A 437 17.51 27.47 -6.09
C SER A 437 18.33 26.23 -6.40
N GLU A 438 19.65 26.36 -6.27
CA GLU A 438 20.55 25.21 -6.36
C GLU A 438 20.25 24.23 -5.21
N ILE A 439 20.03 22.96 -5.57
CA ILE A 439 19.81 21.86 -4.65
C ILE A 439 20.63 20.65 -5.11
N HIS A 440 21.09 19.87 -4.15
CA HIS A 440 21.94 18.69 -4.33
C HIS A 440 21.32 17.51 -3.57
N PRO A 441 20.20 16.95 -4.09
CA PRO A 441 19.52 15.86 -3.43
C PRO A 441 20.41 14.61 -3.36
N ARG A 442 20.23 13.84 -2.28
CA ARG A 442 20.62 12.42 -2.25
C ARG A 442 19.41 11.60 -2.62
N SER A 443 19.58 10.55 -3.41
CA SER A 443 18.46 9.75 -3.89
C SER A 443 18.59 8.30 -3.46
N PHE A 444 17.48 7.76 -2.98
CA PHE A 444 17.36 6.46 -2.37
C PHE A 444 16.17 5.72 -2.97
N ILE A 445 16.31 4.39 -3.05
CA ILE A 445 15.23 3.46 -3.36
C ILE A 445 15.09 2.54 -2.15
N VAL A 446 13.89 2.42 -1.59
CA VAL A 446 13.56 1.46 -0.53
C VAL A 446 12.87 0.28 -1.21
N HIS A 447 13.40 -0.92 -1.01
CA HIS A 447 12.96 -2.13 -1.71
C HIS A 447 13.13 -3.37 -0.81
N ALA A 448 12.69 -4.54 -1.29
CA ALA A 448 12.54 -5.75 -0.46
C ALA A 448 13.85 -6.28 0.17
N LEU A 449 15.01 -5.88 -0.35
CA LEU A 449 16.33 -6.32 0.12
C LEU A 449 17.04 -5.28 0.98
N GLY A 450 16.54 -4.05 1.05
CA GLY A 450 17.19 -2.96 1.78
C GLY A 450 16.91 -1.59 1.18
N ILE A 451 17.96 -0.77 1.18
CA ILE A 451 17.93 0.59 0.68
C ILE A 451 19.09 0.78 -0.30
N THR A 452 18.80 1.24 -1.50
CA THR A 452 19.79 1.60 -2.50
C THR A 452 19.96 3.10 -2.56
N GLU A 453 21.16 3.61 -2.29
CA GLU A 453 21.52 4.97 -2.65
C GLU A 453 22.13 5.00 -4.06
N PHE A 454 21.72 5.99 -4.86
CA PHE A 454 22.33 6.24 -6.15
C PHE A 454 22.80 7.69 -6.27
N THR A 455 24.06 7.85 -6.64
CA THR A 455 24.71 9.15 -6.82
C THR A 455 24.80 9.51 -8.29
N TYR A 456 24.85 10.81 -8.59
CA TYR A 456 24.93 11.34 -9.94
C TYR A 456 25.68 12.68 -9.93
N PRO A 457 26.28 13.08 -11.06
CA PRO A 457 26.93 14.38 -11.17
C PRO A 457 25.91 15.52 -11.07
N HIS A 458 26.32 16.68 -10.56
CA HIS A 458 25.54 17.92 -10.60
C HIS A 458 25.49 18.53 -12.01
N ASP A 459 24.98 17.74 -12.96
CA ASP A 459 24.93 18.07 -14.39
C ASP A 459 23.63 17.49 -14.97
N LEU A 460 22.65 18.37 -15.21
CA LEU A 460 21.32 18.00 -15.67
C LEU A 460 21.35 17.22 -16.99
N ASP A 461 22.23 17.60 -17.92
CA ASP A 461 22.34 16.93 -19.22
C ASP A 461 22.84 15.49 -19.07
N LYS A 462 23.78 15.26 -18.14
CA LYS A 462 24.25 13.90 -17.85
C LYS A 462 23.16 13.06 -17.21
N ILE A 463 22.38 13.61 -16.27
CA ILE A 463 21.28 12.88 -15.63
C ILE A 463 20.20 12.53 -16.65
N ARG A 464 19.81 13.47 -17.54
CA ARG A 464 18.86 13.22 -18.64
C ARG A 464 19.36 12.18 -19.63
N LYS A 465 20.66 12.12 -19.91
CA LYS A 465 21.23 11.04 -20.73
C LYS A 465 21.15 9.69 -20.02
N MET A 466 21.41 9.67 -18.71
CA MET A 466 21.32 8.45 -17.92
C MET A 466 19.90 7.91 -17.84
N SER A 467 18.87 8.77 -17.83
CA SER A 467 17.48 8.30 -17.84
C SER A 467 17.13 7.48 -19.09
N ILE A 468 17.73 7.82 -20.23
CA ILE A 468 17.59 7.08 -21.50
C ILE A 468 18.46 5.82 -21.50
N LEU A 469 19.71 5.90 -21.02
CA LEU A 469 20.71 4.82 -21.08
C LEU A 469 20.57 3.78 -19.97
N SER A 470 19.80 4.05 -18.92
CA SER A 470 19.72 3.21 -17.70
C SER A 470 19.41 1.74 -17.98
N ARG A 471 18.56 1.44 -18.96
CA ARG A 471 18.25 0.08 -19.38
C ARG A 471 19.48 -0.61 -19.96
N ASP A 472 20.12 0.00 -20.94
CA ASP A 472 21.29 -0.58 -21.61
C ASP A 472 22.44 -0.83 -20.63
N VAL A 473 22.64 0.07 -19.66
CA VAL A 473 23.70 -0.08 -18.64
C VAL A 473 23.37 -1.23 -17.66
N ARG A 474 22.11 -1.39 -17.26
CA ARG A 474 21.68 -2.55 -16.45
C ARG A 474 21.78 -3.86 -17.22
N ASP A 475 21.42 -3.87 -18.50
CA ASP A 475 21.54 -5.03 -19.38
C ASP A 475 23.01 -5.44 -19.56
N GLN A 476 23.94 -4.49 -19.66
CA GLN A 476 25.38 -4.78 -19.69
C GLN A 476 25.88 -5.43 -18.39
N ALA A 477 25.43 -4.97 -17.22
CA ALA A 477 25.77 -5.60 -15.95
C ALA A 477 25.29 -7.06 -15.90
N LEU A 478 24.06 -7.32 -16.34
CA LEU A 478 23.49 -8.68 -16.43
C LEU A 478 24.25 -9.57 -17.41
N LEU A 479 24.71 -9.03 -18.54
CA LEU A 479 25.51 -9.76 -19.54
C LEU A 479 26.93 -10.07 -19.07
N ASN A 480 27.51 -9.21 -18.24
CA ASN A 480 28.86 -9.39 -17.70
C ASN A 480 28.91 -10.37 -16.53
N PHE A 481 27.76 -10.65 -15.90
CA PHE A 481 27.67 -11.58 -14.78
C PHE A 481 27.77 -13.03 -15.27
N ASP A 482 28.66 -13.82 -14.66
CA ASP A 482 28.82 -15.23 -14.99
C ASP A 482 27.71 -16.10 -14.38
N TRP A 483 26.54 -16.07 -15.04
CA TRP A 483 25.38 -16.88 -14.65
C TRP A 483 25.65 -18.38 -14.69
N ASN A 484 26.55 -18.85 -15.55
CA ASN A 484 26.85 -20.28 -15.65
C ASN A 484 27.65 -20.75 -14.43
N GLU A 485 28.67 -19.99 -14.04
CA GLU A 485 29.42 -20.27 -12.81
C GLU A 485 28.51 -20.21 -11.58
N PHE A 486 27.63 -19.20 -11.51
CA PHE A 486 26.67 -19.05 -10.42
C PHE A 486 25.70 -20.24 -10.33
N LEU A 487 24.97 -20.55 -11.41
CA LEU A 487 23.98 -21.63 -11.43
C LEU A 487 24.61 -23.01 -11.24
N TRP A 488 25.84 -23.22 -11.72
CA TRP A 488 26.56 -24.49 -11.58
C TRP A 488 26.98 -24.77 -10.13
N ARG A 489 27.39 -23.75 -9.37
CA ARG A 489 27.89 -23.94 -8.01
C ARG A 489 26.79 -24.40 -7.04
N ARG A 490 25.49 -24.22 -7.34
CA ARG A 490 24.33 -24.47 -6.45
C ARG A 490 24.46 -23.85 -5.05
N GLU A 491 25.51 -23.08 -4.81
CA GLU A 491 25.78 -22.39 -3.58
C GLU A 491 25.19 -21.01 -3.75
N ILE A 492 24.06 -20.82 -3.05
CA ILE A 492 23.43 -19.57 -2.62
C ILE A 492 22.07 -19.31 -3.31
N ALA A 493 21.01 -19.63 -2.55
CA ALA A 493 19.65 -19.12 -2.75
C ALA A 493 19.45 -17.70 -2.16
N ASP A 494 20.53 -17.03 -1.74
CA ASP A 494 20.48 -15.71 -1.12
C ASP A 494 20.42 -14.61 -2.20
N GLU A 495 19.21 -14.13 -2.44
CA GLU A 495 18.92 -13.03 -3.36
C GLU A 495 19.75 -11.78 -3.04
N ALA A 496 19.94 -11.43 -1.77
CA ALA A 496 20.68 -10.23 -1.38
C ALA A 496 22.15 -10.28 -1.81
N LYS A 497 22.77 -11.46 -1.67
CA LYS A 497 24.18 -11.64 -2.08
C LYS A 497 24.35 -11.53 -3.60
N VAL A 498 23.45 -12.14 -4.38
CA VAL A 498 23.50 -12.07 -5.85
C VAL A 498 23.27 -10.64 -6.32
N THR A 499 22.28 -9.94 -5.76
CA THR A 499 22.02 -8.54 -6.06
C THR A 499 23.23 -7.65 -5.78
N ARG A 500 23.96 -7.87 -4.67
CA ARG A 500 25.21 -7.15 -4.38
C ARG A 500 26.28 -7.36 -5.45
N MET A 501 26.50 -8.60 -5.88
CA MET A 501 27.48 -8.91 -6.93
C MET A 501 27.09 -8.26 -8.26
N LEU A 502 25.80 -8.28 -8.62
CA LEU A 502 25.29 -7.61 -9.82
C LEU A 502 25.43 -6.08 -9.72
N VAL A 503 25.22 -5.49 -8.54
CA VAL A 503 25.47 -4.06 -8.32
C VAL A 503 26.95 -3.71 -8.40
N ASP A 504 27.85 -4.57 -7.94
CA ASP A 504 29.30 -4.39 -8.12
C ASP A 504 29.68 -4.38 -9.61
N ASP A 505 29.06 -5.25 -10.41
CA ASP A 505 29.27 -5.27 -11.87
C ASP A 505 28.64 -4.05 -12.55
N LEU A 506 27.47 -3.60 -12.10
CA LEU A 506 26.83 -2.38 -12.56
C LEU A 506 27.72 -1.15 -12.29
N ASN A 507 28.28 -1.03 -11.09
CA ASN A 507 29.18 0.07 -10.72
C ASN A 507 30.43 0.16 -11.60
N LYS A 508 30.90 -0.95 -12.19
CA LYS A 508 32.05 -0.96 -13.13
C LYS A 508 31.70 -0.39 -14.50
N VAL A 509 30.43 -0.42 -14.89
CA VAL A 509 29.96 0.04 -16.21
C VAL A 509 29.22 1.38 -16.15
N LEU A 510 28.92 1.89 -14.95
CA LEU A 510 28.31 3.21 -14.77
C LEU A 510 29.22 4.33 -15.32
N PRO A 511 28.65 5.38 -15.95
CA PRO A 511 29.42 6.54 -16.37
C PRO A 511 30.05 7.28 -15.18
N GLU A 512 31.10 8.06 -15.44
CA GLU A 512 31.79 8.84 -14.42
C GLU A 512 30.83 9.78 -13.66
N GLY A 513 30.89 9.74 -12.32
CA GLY A 513 30.04 10.51 -11.42
C GLY A 513 28.76 9.79 -10.99
N PHE A 514 28.45 8.64 -11.59
CA PHE A 514 27.36 7.77 -11.16
C PHE A 514 27.89 6.61 -10.31
N ALA A 515 27.20 6.29 -9.22
CA ALA A 515 27.52 5.14 -8.38
C ALA A 515 26.26 4.67 -7.65
N ILE A 516 26.28 3.41 -7.21
CA ILE A 516 25.20 2.76 -6.48
C ILE A 516 25.77 2.10 -5.23
N THR A 517 25.10 2.32 -4.08
CA THR A 517 25.46 1.70 -2.79
C THR A 517 24.22 1.01 -2.21
N LEU A 518 24.40 -0.22 -1.72
CA LEU A 518 23.34 -1.00 -1.09
C LEU A 518 23.53 -1.02 0.43
N TYR A 519 22.48 -0.66 1.17
CA TYR A 519 22.39 -0.76 2.62
C TYR A 519 21.42 -1.87 3.00
N GLU A 520 21.76 -2.65 4.02
CA GLU A 520 20.87 -3.68 4.57
C GLU A 520 19.71 -3.04 5.33
N HIS A 521 18.61 -3.78 5.47
CA HIS A 521 17.49 -3.33 6.27
C HIS A 521 17.87 -3.08 7.74
N GLY A 522 17.30 -2.03 8.33
CA GLY A 522 17.64 -1.60 9.69
C GLY A 522 19.01 -0.95 9.83
N THR A 523 19.69 -0.63 8.72
CA THR A 523 20.88 0.23 8.74
C THR A 523 20.51 1.59 9.32
N ASN A 524 21.28 2.08 10.28
CA ASN A 524 21.19 3.47 10.73
C ASN A 524 21.71 4.36 9.60
N LEU A 525 20.79 5.01 8.88
CA LEU A 525 21.16 5.84 7.75
C LEU A 525 21.79 7.14 8.24
N GLU A 526 21.42 7.69 9.40
CA GLU A 526 22.08 8.89 9.94
C GLU A 526 23.60 8.69 10.17
N GLU A 527 24.03 7.46 10.50
CA GLU A 527 25.44 7.12 10.70
C GLU A 527 26.16 6.69 9.40
N ALA A 528 25.43 6.08 8.47
CA ALA A 528 26.00 5.54 7.24
C ALA A 528 26.33 6.62 6.18
N ILE A 529 25.70 7.80 6.30
CA ILE A 529 25.63 8.83 5.26
C ILE A 529 26.36 10.12 5.62
#